data_AF-A0A2D6L4K8-F1
#
_entry.id   AF-A0A2D6L4K8-F1
#
_cell.length_a   1.000
_cell.length_b   1.000
_cell.length_c   1.000
_cell.angle_alpha   90.00
_cell.angle_beta   90.00
_cell.angle_gamma   90.00
#
_symmetry.space_group_name_H-M   'P 1'
#
loop_
_entity.id
_entity.type
_entity.pdbx_description
1 polymer ?
#
loop_
_entity_poly.entity_id
_entity_poly.type
_entity_poly.pdbx_seq_one_letter_code
_entity_poly.pdbx_strand_id
1 'polypeptide(L)'
;MMIKELMIANPKVSIIILGFLVTLVMTIITKKFTDQNRMRELKKIQKACQIKLKDAKGDIKKQSEIQKEMMACSMELMKHSFKPMLYTMVPILLLIMWVRNVYAEVLSGWIWWYIGAAMISSIVLRKVLKVV
;
A
#
# COMPACT_ATOMS: atom_id res chain seq x y z
N MET A 1 -25.27 -19.10 -0.01
CA MET A 1 -25.24 -19.79 1.31
C MET A 1 -24.01 -20.69 1.46
N MET A 2 -23.66 -21.53 0.47
CA MET A 2 -22.49 -22.45 0.55
C MET A 2 -21.13 -21.83 0.93
N ILE A 3 -20.79 -20.65 0.42
CA ILE A 3 -19.45 -20.06 0.66
C ILE A 3 -19.27 -19.67 2.14
N LYS A 4 -20.31 -19.12 2.78
CA LYS A 4 -20.24 -18.75 4.19
C LYS A 4 -20.06 -19.98 5.08
N GLU A 5 -20.78 -21.06 4.78
CA GLU A 5 -20.67 -22.33 5.52
C GLU A 5 -19.27 -22.95 5.40
N LEU A 6 -18.68 -22.97 4.20
CA LEU A 6 -17.30 -23.39 3.99
C LEU A 6 -16.28 -22.52 4.74
N MET A 7 -16.52 -21.20 4.79
CA MET A 7 -15.66 -20.29 5.52
C MET A 7 -15.74 -20.48 7.04
N ILE A 8 -16.93 -20.80 7.58
CA ILE A 8 -17.15 -21.07 9.00
C ILE A 8 -16.59 -22.45 9.39
N ALA A 9 -16.66 -23.43 8.49
CA ALA A 9 -16.13 -24.77 8.74
C ALA A 9 -14.60 -24.79 8.90
N ASN A 10 -13.88 -23.94 8.17
CA ASN A 10 -12.41 -23.84 8.25
C ASN A 10 -11.93 -22.37 8.34
N PRO A 11 -12.21 -21.68 9.46
CA PRO A 11 -12.11 -20.22 9.55
C PRO A 11 -10.69 -19.68 9.42
N LYS A 12 -9.67 -20.47 9.75
CA LYS A 12 -8.25 -20.08 9.62
C LYS A 12 -7.75 -20.15 8.18
N VAL A 13 -8.12 -21.19 7.43
CA VAL A 13 -7.67 -21.36 6.05
C VAL A 13 -8.42 -20.40 5.13
N SER A 14 -9.73 -20.25 5.36
CA SER A 14 -10.58 -19.36 4.59
C SER A 14 -10.16 -17.89 4.71
N ILE A 15 -9.83 -17.42 5.92
CA ILE A 15 -9.39 -16.03 6.13
C ILE A 15 -8.02 -15.74 5.48
N ILE A 16 -7.11 -16.73 5.45
CA ILE A 16 -5.81 -16.61 4.78
C ILE A 16 -5.98 -16.52 3.26
N ILE A 17 -6.77 -17.42 2.67
CA ILE A 17 -7.04 -17.43 1.22
C ILE A 17 -7.74 -16.12 0.82
N LEU A 18 -8.72 -15.69 1.62
CA LEU A 18 -9.41 -14.42 1.38
C LEU A 18 -8.43 -13.25 1.45
N GLY A 19 -7.62 -13.16 2.51
CA GLY A 19 -6.60 -12.12 2.66
C GLY A 19 -5.64 -12.06 1.47
N PHE A 20 -5.21 -13.21 0.95
CA PHE A 20 -4.39 -13.30 -0.25
C PHE A 20 -5.11 -12.77 -1.50
N LEU A 21 -6.32 -13.25 -1.80
CA LEU A 21 -7.09 -12.84 -2.99
C LEU A 21 -7.39 -11.34 -2.97
N VAL A 22 -7.76 -10.83 -1.81
CA VAL A 22 -8.01 -9.41 -1.59
C VAL A 22 -6.76 -8.59 -1.83
N THR A 23 -5.64 -9.01 -1.23
CA THR A 23 -4.36 -8.31 -1.40
C THR A 23 -3.90 -8.35 -2.85
N LEU A 24 -4.14 -9.45 -3.57
CA LEU A 24 -3.87 -9.59 -4.99
C LEU A 24 -4.65 -8.57 -5.82
N VAL A 25 -5.97 -8.49 -5.64
CA VAL A 25 -6.83 -7.53 -6.35
C VAL A 25 -6.39 -6.09 -6.03
N MET A 26 -6.17 -5.77 -4.75
CA MET A 26 -5.71 -4.45 -4.34
C MET A 26 -4.36 -4.08 -4.97
N THR A 27 -3.41 -5.02 -5.01
CA THR A 27 -2.09 -4.78 -5.60
C THR A 27 -2.17 -4.55 -7.11
N ILE A 28 -3.06 -5.27 -7.81
CA ILE A 28 -3.32 -5.06 -9.24
C ILE A 28 -3.93 -3.68 -9.49
N ILE A 29 -4.91 -3.27 -8.68
CA ILE A 29 -5.50 -1.92 -8.76
C ILE A 29 -4.41 -0.87 -8.54
N THR A 30 -3.63 -0.95 -7.46
CA THR A 30 -2.54 0.01 -7.21
C THR A 30 -1.55 0.03 -8.36
N LYS A 31 -1.19 -1.13 -8.94
CA LYS A 31 -0.29 -1.18 -10.09
C LYS A 31 -0.84 -0.44 -11.31
N LYS A 32 -2.13 -0.59 -11.60
CA LYS A 32 -2.78 0.00 -12.79
C LYS A 32 -3.09 1.48 -12.60
N PHE A 33 -3.42 1.90 -11.39
CA PHE A 33 -3.81 3.28 -11.07
C PHE A 33 -2.65 4.18 -10.64
N THR A 34 -1.49 3.60 -10.28
CA THR A 34 -0.27 4.36 -9.94
C THR A 34 0.72 4.33 -11.10
N ASP A 35 1.16 5.49 -11.56
CA ASP A 35 2.25 5.61 -12.54
C ASP A 35 3.59 5.17 -11.92
N GLN A 36 3.95 3.92 -12.19
CA GLN A 36 5.16 3.30 -11.65
C GLN A 36 6.45 3.98 -12.16
N ASN A 37 6.43 4.54 -13.38
CA ASN A 37 7.60 5.18 -13.97
C ASN A 37 7.83 6.54 -13.31
N ARG A 38 6.78 7.35 -13.18
CA ARG A 38 6.88 8.66 -12.50
C ARG A 38 7.26 8.53 -11.03
N MET A 39 6.73 7.52 -10.33
CA MET A 39 7.12 7.26 -8.94
C MET A 39 8.61 6.88 -8.80
N ARG A 40 9.18 6.11 -9.74
CA ARG A 40 10.61 5.78 -9.74
C ARG A 40 11.46 7.00 -10.03
N GLU A 41 11.05 7.84 -10.96
CA GLU A 41 11.73 9.09 -11.31
C GLU A 41 11.76 10.05 -10.12
N LEU A 42 10.61 10.28 -9.46
CA LEU A 42 10.52 11.12 -8.28
C LEU A 42 11.39 10.61 -7.12
N LYS A 43 11.45 9.29 -6.89
CA LYS A 43 12.37 8.69 -5.90
C LYS A 43 13.85 8.93 -6.27
N LYS A 44 14.21 8.95 -7.57
CA LYS A 44 15.57 9.30 -8.02
C LYS A 44 15.87 10.78 -7.79
N ILE A 45 14.95 11.67 -8.13
CA ILE A 45 15.07 13.12 -7.90
C ILE A 45 15.26 13.38 -6.40
N GLN A 46 14.44 12.77 -5.54
CA GLN A 46 14.57 12.89 -4.09
C GLN A 46 15.95 12.47 -3.57
N LYS A 47 16.51 11.36 -4.07
CA LYS A 47 17.88 10.93 -3.74
C LYS A 47 18.93 11.92 -4.25
N ALA A 48 18.77 12.44 -5.46
CA ALA A 48 19.68 13.45 -6.02
C ALA A 48 19.66 14.74 -5.19
N CYS A 49 18.48 15.22 -4.76
CA CYS A 49 18.35 16.38 -3.88
C CYS A 49 19.00 16.13 -2.51
N GLN A 50 18.89 14.92 -1.95
CA GLN A 50 19.57 14.57 -0.69
C GLN A 50 21.10 14.61 -0.83
N ILE A 51 21.66 14.21 -1.97
CA ILE A 51 23.10 14.30 -2.24
C ILE A 51 23.50 15.77 -2.36
N LYS A 52 22.80 16.55 -3.21
CA LYS A 52 23.04 17.99 -3.37
C LYS A 52 22.99 18.75 -2.05
N LEU A 53 22.08 18.38 -1.13
CA LEU A 53 21.97 19.00 0.19
C LEU A 53 23.19 18.73 1.07
N LYS A 54 23.79 17.54 0.97
CA LYS A 54 25.03 17.18 1.69
C LYS A 54 26.24 17.94 1.14
N ASP A 55 26.25 18.20 -0.17
CA ASP A 55 27.33 18.92 -0.86
C ASP A 55 27.22 20.44 -0.66
N ALA A 56 26.00 20.97 -0.50
CA ALA A 56 25.72 22.40 -0.27
C ALA A 56 25.89 22.84 1.21
N LYS A 57 26.67 22.10 2.02
CA LYS A 57 26.91 22.44 3.43
C LYS A 57 27.56 23.82 3.55
N GLY A 58 26.92 24.72 4.32
CA GLY A 58 27.40 26.08 4.57
C GLY A 58 26.78 27.18 3.70
N ASP A 59 26.11 26.83 2.59
CA ASP A 59 25.41 27.80 1.73
C ASP A 59 23.90 27.76 1.97
N ILE A 60 23.41 28.66 2.83
CA ILE A 60 21.99 28.74 3.23
C ILE A 60 21.08 28.98 2.02
N LYS A 61 21.51 29.76 1.02
CA LYS A 61 20.69 30.05 -0.16
C LYS A 61 20.52 28.80 -1.03
N LYS A 62 21.61 28.09 -1.31
CA LYS A 62 21.55 26.83 -2.07
C LYS A 62 20.77 25.74 -1.34
N GLN A 63 20.92 25.64 -0.01
CA GLN A 63 20.13 24.70 0.79
C GLN A 63 18.63 25.01 0.73
N SER A 64 18.24 26.29 0.78
CA SER A 64 16.84 26.70 0.66
C SER A 64 16.25 26.32 -0.71
N GLU A 65 16.99 26.52 -1.80
CA GLU A 65 16.55 26.12 -3.15
C GLU A 65 16.38 24.60 -3.27
N ILE A 66 17.34 23.82 -2.77
CA ILE A 66 17.26 22.34 -2.78
C ILE A 66 16.09 21.84 -1.93
N GLN A 67 15.80 22.49 -0.79
CA GLN A 67 14.64 22.16 0.03
C GLN A 67 13.32 22.48 -0.69
N LYS A 68 13.23 23.58 -1.43
CA LYS A 68 12.06 23.89 -2.27
C LYS A 68 11.85 22.83 -3.35
N GLU A 69 12.91 22.41 -4.02
CA GLU A 69 12.87 21.32 -5.02
C GLU A 69 12.41 20.00 -4.38
N MET A 70 12.93 19.67 -3.19
CA MET A 70 12.52 18.49 -2.42
C MET A 70 11.05 18.54 -1.98
N MET A 71 10.55 19.72 -1.60
CA MET A 71 9.15 19.94 -1.24
C MET A 71 8.23 19.77 -2.45
N ALA A 72 8.60 20.32 -3.60
CA ALA A 72 7.87 20.13 -4.86
C ALA A 72 7.81 18.65 -5.27
N CYS A 73 8.94 17.94 -5.22
CA CYS A 73 9.01 16.51 -5.48
C CYS A 73 8.14 15.69 -4.50
N SER A 74 8.15 16.07 -3.21
CA SER A 74 7.32 15.41 -2.18
C SER A 74 5.83 15.65 -2.40
N MET A 75 5.45 16.86 -2.84
CA MET A 75 4.06 17.18 -3.18
C MET A 75 3.59 16.40 -4.41
N GLU A 76 4.46 16.22 -5.41
CA GLU A 76 4.15 15.42 -6.59
C GLU A 76 4.01 13.94 -6.25
N LEU A 77 4.93 13.39 -5.44
CA LEU A 77 4.81 12.04 -4.87
C LEU A 77 3.48 11.86 -4.13
N MET A 78 3.10 12.85 -3.32
CA MET A 78 1.83 12.83 -2.60
C MET A 78 0.66 12.78 -3.58
N LYS A 79 0.61 13.63 -4.61
CA LYS A 79 -0.46 13.62 -5.63
C LYS A 79 -0.59 12.27 -6.34
N HIS A 80 0.54 11.64 -6.70
CA HIS A 80 0.55 10.31 -7.31
C HIS A 80 0.17 9.19 -6.34
N SER A 81 0.44 9.36 -5.04
CA SER A 81 0.08 8.38 -4.01
C SER A 81 -1.36 8.54 -3.51
N PHE A 82 -1.92 9.76 -3.58
CA PHE A 82 -3.22 10.10 -3.02
C PHE A 82 -4.38 9.56 -3.84
N LYS A 83 -4.29 9.62 -5.18
CA LYS A 83 -5.30 9.03 -6.08
C LYS A 83 -5.50 7.54 -5.77
N PRO A 84 -4.45 6.68 -5.84
CA PRO A 84 -4.55 5.26 -5.48
C PRO A 84 -5.05 5.03 -4.04
N MET A 85 -4.63 5.87 -3.09
CA MET A 85 -5.07 5.75 -1.69
C MET A 85 -6.59 5.87 -1.57
N LEU A 86 -7.21 6.87 -2.20
CA LEU A 86 -8.67 7.04 -2.15
C LEU A 86 -9.39 5.87 -2.85
N TYR A 87 -8.89 5.42 -3.99
CA TYR A 87 -9.45 4.27 -4.72
C TYR A 87 -9.32 2.96 -3.95
N THR A 88 -8.28 2.79 -3.14
CA THR A 88 -8.08 1.57 -2.34
C THR A 88 -8.77 1.64 -0.97
N MET A 89 -8.95 2.83 -0.40
CA MET A 89 -9.56 3.02 0.91
C MET A 89 -11.02 2.58 0.95
N VAL A 90 -11.83 2.97 -0.03
CA VAL A 90 -13.25 2.59 -0.10
C VAL A 90 -13.44 1.05 -0.11
N PRO A 91 -12.80 0.30 -1.03
CA PRO A 91 -12.95 -1.15 -1.04
C PRO A 91 -12.30 -1.81 0.18
N ILE A 92 -11.22 -1.28 0.76
CA ILE A 92 -10.66 -1.82 2.02
C ILE A 92 -11.68 -1.73 3.16
N LEU A 93 -12.38 -0.60 3.31
CA LEU A 93 -13.36 -0.41 4.37
C LEU A 93 -14.57 -1.33 4.23
N LEU A 94 -15.12 -1.44 3.02
CA LEU A 94 -16.22 -2.37 2.73
C LEU A 94 -15.84 -3.81 3.04
N LEU A 95 -14.60 -4.16 2.74
CA LEU A 95 -14.07 -5.50 2.94
C LEU A 95 -13.86 -5.83 4.41
N ILE A 96 -13.28 -4.90 5.18
CA ILE A 96 -13.16 -5.07 6.64
C ILE A 96 -14.53 -5.25 7.28
N MET A 97 -15.54 -4.48 6.84
CA MET A 97 -16.91 -4.60 7.33
C MET A 97 -17.50 -6.00 7.02
N TRP A 98 -17.31 -6.48 5.80
CA TRP A 98 -17.79 -7.81 5.40
C TRP A 98 -17.07 -8.94 6.13
N VAL A 99 -15.75 -8.89 6.24
CA VAL A 99 -14.94 -9.89 6.98
C VAL A 99 -15.34 -9.89 8.45
N ARG A 100 -15.54 -8.72 9.06
CA ARG A 100 -16.03 -8.61 10.43
C ARG A 100 -17.39 -9.31 10.58
N ASN A 101 -18.34 -9.08 9.67
CA ASN A 101 -19.66 -9.69 9.76
C ASN A 101 -19.61 -11.23 9.70
N VAL A 102 -18.64 -11.81 8.99
CA VAL A 102 -18.53 -13.27 8.86
C VAL A 102 -17.69 -13.92 9.96
N TYR A 103 -16.60 -13.27 10.39
CA TYR A 103 -15.62 -13.90 11.28
C TYR A 103 -15.66 -13.40 12.73
N ALA A 104 -16.37 -12.31 13.05
CA ALA A 104 -16.41 -11.77 14.41
C ALA A 104 -16.97 -12.75 15.45
N GLU A 105 -17.96 -13.55 15.07
CA GLU A 105 -18.60 -14.53 15.96
C GLU A 105 -17.91 -15.91 15.92
N VAL A 106 -17.05 -16.15 14.93
CA VAL A 106 -16.50 -17.48 14.61
C VAL A 106 -15.04 -17.62 15.06
N LEU A 107 -14.26 -16.53 14.99
CA LEU A 107 -12.82 -16.57 15.24
C LEU A 107 -12.38 -15.37 16.08
N SER A 108 -12.09 -15.60 17.35
CA SER A 108 -11.44 -14.58 18.19
C SER A 108 -10.07 -14.21 17.60
N GLY A 109 -9.78 -12.91 17.48
CA GLY A 109 -8.55 -12.43 16.86
C GLY A 109 -8.49 -12.59 15.33
N TRP A 110 -9.62 -12.77 14.64
CA TRP A 110 -9.70 -12.83 13.17
C TRP A 110 -8.95 -11.68 12.48
N ILE A 111 -8.92 -10.50 13.10
CA ILE A 111 -8.23 -9.33 12.57
C ILE A 111 -6.71 -9.54 12.47
N TRP A 112 -6.10 -10.24 13.44
CA TRP A 112 -4.66 -10.52 13.44
C TRP A 112 -4.29 -11.56 12.39
N TRP A 113 -5.14 -12.59 12.22
CA TRP A 113 -4.99 -13.57 11.15
C TRP A 113 -5.11 -12.91 9.76
N TYR A 114 -6.10 -12.04 9.58
CA TYR A 114 -6.28 -11.28 8.35
C TYR A 114 -5.11 -10.34 8.07
N ILE A 115 -4.70 -9.52 9.05
CA ILE A 115 -3.59 -8.58 8.89
C ILE A 115 -2.29 -9.32 8.60
N GLY A 116 -1.99 -10.40 9.33
CA GLY A 116 -0.78 -11.20 9.12
C GLY A 116 -0.72 -11.79 7.71
N ALA A 117 -1.82 -12.41 7.26
CA ALA A 117 -1.92 -12.96 5.91
C ALA A 117 -1.81 -11.88 4.82
N ALA A 118 -2.48 -10.73 5.02
CA ALA A 118 -2.44 -9.61 4.10
C ALA A 118 -1.05 -8.98 4.01
N MET A 119 -0.34 -8.82 5.13
CA MET A 119 1.02 -8.28 5.17
C MET A 119 2.01 -9.16 4.39
N ILE A 120 2.00 -10.48 4.67
CA ILE A 120 2.89 -11.44 3.98
C ILE A 120 2.57 -11.45 2.48
N SER A 121 1.29 -11.57 2.13
CA SER A 121 0.83 -11.56 0.73
C SER A 121 1.25 -10.28 0.03
N SER A 122 1.13 -9.13 0.70
CA SER A 122 1.51 -7.82 0.18
C SER A 122 3.00 -7.76 -0.17
N ILE A 123 3.87 -8.27 0.70
CA ILE A 123 5.31 -8.26 0.47
C ILE A 123 5.64 -9.10 -0.77
N VAL A 124 5.09 -10.31 -0.84
CA VAL A 124 5.29 -11.23 -1.97
C VAL A 124 4.76 -10.62 -3.27
N LEU A 125 3.53 -10.13 -3.27
CA LEU A 125 2.85 -9.61 -4.44
C LEU A 125 3.48 -8.33 -4.98
N ARG A 126 3.92 -7.41 -4.11
CA ARG A 126 4.63 -6.20 -4.56
C ARG A 126 5.95 -6.55 -5.25
N LYS A 127 6.67 -7.56 -4.74
CA LYS A 127 7.93 -8.02 -5.32
C LYS A 127 7.70 -8.69 -6.68
N VAL A 128 6.70 -9.58 -6.78
CA VAL A 128 6.34 -10.27 -8.04
C VAL A 128 5.81 -9.29 -9.08
N LEU A 129 4.92 -8.38 -8.69
CA LEU A 129 4.26 -7.45 -9.61
C LEU A 129 5.08 -6.19 -9.90
N LYS A 130 6.28 -6.05 -9.29
CA LYS A 130 7.19 -4.90 -9.42
C LYS A 130 6.53 -3.55 -9.13
N VAL A 131 5.67 -3.53 -8.12
CA VAL A 131 4.98 -2.32 -7.65
C VAL A 131 5.89 -1.58 -6.68
N VAL A 132 6.11 -0.29 -6.93
CA VAL A 132 7.07 0.59 -6.23
C VAL A 132 6.40 1.42 -5.14
#